data_AF-A0A644WEZ0-F1
#
_entry.id   AF-A0A644WEZ0-F1
#
_cell.length_a   1.000
_cell.length_b   1.000
_cell.length_c   1.000
_cell.angle_alpha   90.00
_cell.angle_beta   90.00
_cell.angle_gamma   90.00
#
_symmetry.space_group_name_H-M   'P 1'
#
loop_
_entity.id
_entity.type
_entity.pdbx_description
1 polymer ?
#
loop_
_entity_poly.entity_id
_entity_poly.type
_entity_poly.pdbx_seq_one_letter_code
_entity_poly.pdbx_strand_id
1 'polypeptide(L)'
;MTDKIEDFTDLITAGEARAPDPALRATAVLANLSAIIGQEARLGKKSTRVPGNLVAVRGSSAEFNVAGVHEAVVGAGYRLNTRSENRQFADVRLEISWGDGE
;
A
#
# COMPACT_ATOMS: atom_id res chain seq x y z
N MET A 1 -50.01 -7.52 19.66
CA MET A 1 -49.30 -8.81 19.47
C MET A 1 -48.08 -8.50 18.62
N THR A 2 -46.96 -9.11 19.01
CA THR A 2 -45.58 -8.61 19.03
C THR A 2 -44.92 -8.33 17.68
N ASP A 3 -44.09 -7.28 17.70
CA ASP A 3 -42.96 -6.85 16.86
C ASP A 3 -42.40 -7.85 15.82
N LYS A 4 -42.31 -7.41 14.55
CA LYS A 4 -41.52 -8.07 13.50
C LYS A 4 -40.13 -7.43 13.51
N ILE A 5 -39.18 -8.08 14.17
CA ILE A 5 -37.76 -7.79 13.97
C ILE A 5 -37.31 -8.67 12.80
N GLU A 6 -37.24 -8.08 11.61
CA GLU A 6 -36.52 -8.66 10.48
C GLU A 6 -35.02 -8.52 10.75
N ASP A 7 -34.50 -9.48 11.52
CA ASP A 7 -33.07 -9.67 11.77
C ASP A 7 -32.44 -10.27 10.50
N PHE A 8 -32.16 -9.43 9.50
CA PHE A 8 -31.22 -9.77 8.44
C PHE A 8 -29.80 -9.55 8.96
N THR A 9 -29.40 -10.39 9.91
CA THR A 9 -27.98 -10.54 10.22
C THR A 9 -27.36 -11.28 9.03
N ASP A 10 -26.85 -10.51 8.07
CA ASP A 10 -25.99 -10.98 6.99
C ASP A 10 -24.89 -11.82 7.63
N LEU A 11 -24.98 -13.13 7.44
CA LEU A 11 -24.17 -14.12 8.13
C LEU A 11 -22.75 -14.05 7.57
N ILE A 12 -21.95 -13.08 8.06
CA ILE A 12 -20.54 -12.93 7.70
C ILE A 12 -19.86 -14.27 7.97
N THR A 13 -19.41 -14.93 6.91
CA THR A 13 -18.76 -16.25 7.02
C THR A 13 -17.46 -16.07 7.80
N ALA A 14 -17.03 -17.06 8.60
CA ALA A 14 -15.78 -16.98 9.38
C ALA A 14 -14.51 -16.68 8.54
N GLY A 15 -14.59 -16.82 7.21
CA GLY A 15 -13.57 -16.37 6.26
C GLY A 15 -13.54 -14.86 6.03
N GLU A 16 -14.69 -14.18 6.00
CA GLU A 16 -14.80 -12.72 5.89
C GLU A 16 -14.42 -12.03 7.21
N ALA A 17 -14.77 -12.62 8.36
CA ALA A 17 -14.32 -12.14 9.66
C ALA A 17 -12.78 -12.25 9.88
N ARG A 18 -12.09 -13.05 9.05
CA ARG A 18 -10.64 -13.29 9.12
C ARG A 18 -9.83 -12.39 8.19
N ALA A 19 -10.45 -11.72 7.22
CA ALA A 19 -9.76 -10.72 6.43
C ALA A 19 -9.60 -9.47 7.31
N PRO A 20 -8.38 -9.07 7.71
CA PRO A 20 -8.22 -7.83 8.46
C PRO A 20 -8.81 -6.69 7.65
N ASP A 21 -9.59 -5.85 8.32
CA ASP A 21 -10.29 -4.71 7.74
C ASP A 21 -9.35 -3.94 6.78
N PRO A 22 -9.79 -3.58 5.56
CA PRO A 22 -8.94 -2.91 4.58
C PRO A 22 -8.23 -1.66 5.12
N ALA A 23 -8.88 -0.89 6.00
CA ALA A 23 -8.27 0.28 6.63
C ALA A 23 -7.20 -0.13 7.66
N LEU A 24 -7.42 -1.23 8.38
CA LEU A 24 -6.42 -1.80 9.28
C LEU A 24 -5.18 -2.29 8.51
N ARG A 25 -5.39 -2.90 7.34
CA ARG A 25 -4.29 -3.30 6.43
C ARG A 25 -3.53 -2.09 5.91
N ALA A 26 -4.22 -1.05 5.46
CA ALA A 26 -3.59 0.18 4.99
C ALA A 26 -2.72 0.81 6.10
N THR A 27 -3.24 0.88 7.33
CA THR A 27 -2.52 1.40 8.50
C THR A 27 -1.23 0.62 8.76
N ALA A 28 -1.29 -0.71 8.74
CA ALA A 28 -0.11 -1.55 8.94
C ALA A 28 0.94 -1.37 7.82
N VAL A 29 0.48 -1.24 6.56
CA VAL A 29 1.37 -0.97 5.42
C VAL A 29 2.04 0.39 5.56
N LEU A 30 1.31 1.44 5.92
CA LEU A 30 1.85 2.78 6.13
C LEU A 30 2.90 2.82 7.25
N ALA A 31 2.65 2.13 8.37
CA ALA A 31 3.62 2.02 9.46
C ALA A 31 4.92 1.35 8.99
N ASN A 32 4.83 0.27 8.21
CA ASN A 32 5.98 -0.41 7.64
C ASN A 32 6.75 0.50 6.66
N LEU A 33 6.06 1.19 5.75
CA LEU A 33 6.67 2.12 4.81
C LEU A 33 7.37 3.27 5.55
N SER A 34 6.75 3.83 6.59
CA SER A 34 7.35 4.90 7.41
C SER A 34 8.65 4.45 8.09
N ALA A 35 8.73 3.20 8.55
CA ALA A 35 9.93 2.66 9.16
C ALA A 35 11.07 2.52 8.13
N ILE A 36 10.77 2.01 6.92
CA ILE A 36 11.74 1.88 5.83
C ILE A 36 12.23 3.26 5.39
N ILE A 37 11.32 4.20 5.15
CA ILE A 37 11.67 5.59 4.77
C ILE A 37 12.55 6.22 5.85
N GLY A 38 12.17 6.10 7.12
CA GLY A 38 12.95 6.66 8.23
C GLY A 38 14.35 6.06 8.33
N GLN A 39 14.51 4.75 8.08
CA GLN A 39 15.82 4.11 8.04
C GLN A 39 16.67 4.62 6.87
N GLU A 40 16.10 4.67 5.67
CA GLU A 40 16.82 5.09 4.46
C GLU A 40 17.16 6.59 4.48
N ALA A 41 16.29 7.42 5.03
CA ALA A 41 16.54 8.85 5.24
C ALA A 41 17.69 9.10 6.22
N ARG A 42 17.81 8.30 7.30
CA ARG A 42 18.96 8.34 8.22
C ARG A 42 20.28 7.97 7.54
N LEU A 43 20.22 7.23 6.43
CA LEU A 43 21.37 6.90 5.58
C LEU A 43 21.63 7.96 4.50
N GLY A 44 20.92 9.09 4.52
CA GLY A 44 21.07 10.18 3.55
C GLY A 44 20.44 9.91 2.18
N LYS A 45 19.64 8.84 2.03
CA LYS A 45 18.92 8.55 0.79
C LYS A 45 17.71 9.48 0.65
N LYS A 46 17.31 9.71 -0.60
CA LYS A 46 16.12 10.49 -0.99
C LYS A 46 15.00 9.64 -1.59
N SER A 47 15.22 8.33 -1.69
CA SER A 47 14.24 7.38 -2.21
C SER A 47 14.49 5.99 -1.68
N THR A 48 13.44 5.15 -1.72
CA THR A 48 13.52 3.73 -1.41
C THR A 48 12.59 2.92 -2.29
N ARG A 49 12.96 1.66 -2.53
CA ARG A 49 12.13 0.69 -3.25
C ARG A 49 11.01 0.21 -2.33
N VAL A 50 9.78 0.20 -2.82
CA VAL A 50 8.66 -0.43 -2.11
C VAL A 50 8.87 -1.94 -2.10
N PRO A 51 8.72 -2.61 -0.94
CA PRO A 51 8.76 -4.06 -0.84
C PRO A 51 7.81 -4.73 -1.84
N GLY A 52 8.31 -5.71 -2.61
CA GLY A 52 7.54 -6.33 -3.70
C GLY A 52 6.24 -7.00 -3.26
N ASN A 53 6.16 -7.45 -2.01
CA ASN A 53 4.94 -8.02 -1.43
C ASN A 53 3.82 -6.99 -1.17
N LEU A 54 4.13 -5.69 -1.24
CA LEU A 54 3.16 -4.59 -1.13
C LEU A 54 2.76 -4.03 -2.50
N VAL A 55 3.33 -4.58 -3.57
CA VAL A 55 3.19 -4.06 -4.93
C VAL A 55 2.48 -5.09 -5.80
N ALA A 56 1.57 -4.62 -6.65
CA ALA A 56 1.03 -5.35 -7.78
C ALA A 56 1.63 -4.77 -9.06
N VAL A 57 2.21 -5.62 -9.90
CA VAL A 57 2.75 -5.23 -11.22
C VAL A 57 1.73 -5.56 -12.30
N ARG A 58 1.42 -4.58 -13.15
CA ARG A 58 0.54 -4.73 -14.30
C ARG A 58 1.20 -4.12 -15.53
N GLY A 59 1.70 -4.98 -16.41
CA GLY A 59 2.42 -4.57 -17.62
C GLY A 59 3.65 -3.73 -17.26
N SER A 60 3.67 -2.47 -17.68
CA SER A 60 4.74 -1.51 -17.40
C SER A 60 4.50 -0.64 -16.14
N SER A 61 3.46 -0.95 -15.36
CA SER A 61 3.09 -0.21 -14.14
C SER A 61 3.25 -1.05 -12.88
N ALA A 62 3.54 -0.38 -11.76
CA ALA A 62 3.58 -0.97 -10.42
C ALA A 62 2.79 -0.08 -9.45
N GLU A 63 1.86 -0.67 -8.72
CA GLU A 63 0.93 0.02 -7.81
C GLU A 63 0.87 -0.70 -6.46
N PHE A 64 0.39 -0.02 -5.42
CA PHE A 64 0.14 -0.68 -4.13
C PHE A 64 -0.99 -1.71 -4.26
N ASN A 65 -0.80 -2.89 -3.66
CA ASN A 65 -1.82 -3.95 -3.65
C ASN A 65 -2.85 -3.82 -2.50
N VAL A 66 -2.74 -2.76 -1.69
CA VAL A 66 -3.69 -2.41 -0.62
C VAL A 66 -4.29 -1.04 -0.92
N ALA A 67 -5.62 -0.97 -0.92
CA ALA A 67 -6.36 0.26 -1.16
C ALA A 67 -6.06 1.35 -0.11
N GLY A 68 -6.11 2.62 -0.50
CA GLY A 68 -5.89 3.76 0.39
C GLY A 68 -4.41 4.05 0.71
N VAL A 69 -3.49 3.12 0.43
CA VAL A 69 -2.06 3.33 0.67
C VAL A 69 -1.48 4.36 -0.29
N HIS A 70 -1.89 4.33 -1.57
CA HIS A 70 -1.42 5.30 -2.57
C HIS A 70 -1.75 6.72 -2.11
N GLU A 71 -3.02 6.97 -1.84
CA GLU A 71 -3.57 8.27 -1.47
C GLU A 71 -2.96 8.78 -0.18
N ALA A 72 -2.75 7.90 0.80
CA ALA A 72 -2.09 8.26 2.05
C ALA A 72 -0.60 8.61 1.86
N VAL A 73 0.13 7.87 1.01
CA VAL A 73 1.55 8.16 0.72
C VAL A 73 1.69 9.48 -0.04
N VAL A 74 0.85 9.72 -1.05
CA VAL A 74 0.83 11.00 -1.80
C VAL A 74 0.36 12.15 -0.91
N GLY A 75 -0.67 11.93 -0.09
CA GLY A 75 -1.19 12.92 0.87
C GLY A 75 -0.19 13.32 1.95
N ALA A 76 0.75 12.43 2.28
CA ALA A 76 1.88 12.73 3.16
C ALA A 76 3.03 13.47 2.47
N GLY A 77 2.91 13.81 1.18
CA GLY A 77 3.88 14.58 0.41
C GLY A 77 4.99 13.75 -0.25
N TYR A 78 4.89 12.42 -0.23
CA TYR A 78 5.85 11.56 -0.94
C TYR A 78 5.54 11.47 -2.42
N ARG A 79 6.58 11.31 -3.24
CA ARG A 79 6.44 11.05 -4.68
C ARG A 79 6.54 9.57 -4.96
N LEU A 80 5.62 9.05 -5.78
CA LEU A 80 5.62 7.67 -6.25
C LEU A 80 6.14 7.62 -7.68
N ASN A 81 7.16 6.81 -7.92
CA ASN A 81 7.75 6.60 -9.23
C ASN A 81 7.73 5.13 -9.59
N THR A 82 7.21 4.79 -10.77
CA THR A 82 7.40 3.47 -11.36
C THR A 82 8.73 3.47 -12.10
N ARG A 83 9.60 2.50 -11.81
CA ARG A 83 10.88 2.29 -12.50
C ARG A 83 10.84 0.93 -13.19
N SER A 84 11.23 0.89 -14.47
CA SER A 84 11.47 -0.35 -15.20
C SER A 84 12.98 -0.57 -15.29
N GLU A 85 13.48 -1.70 -14.79
CA GLU A 85 14.88 -2.06 -15.01
C GLU A 85 15.04 -2.71 -16.39
N ASN A 86 15.88 -2.13 -17.23
CA ASN A 86 15.99 -2.49 -18.65
C ASN A 86 16.92 -3.70 -18.84
N ARG A 87 16.44 -4.93 -18.58
CA ARG A 87 17.12 -6.17 -18.98
C ARG A 87 16.15 -7.32 -19.20
N GLN A 88 15.62 -7.46 -20.42
CA GLN A 88 15.00 -8.67 -21.02
C GLN A 88 13.80 -9.31 -20.28
N PHE A 89 13.56 -8.96 -19.02
CA PHE A 89 12.43 -9.26 -18.16
C PHE A 89 12.15 -7.95 -17.44
N ALA A 90 11.02 -7.31 -17.72
CA ALA A 90 10.70 -6.02 -17.13
C ALA A 90 10.42 -6.18 -15.63
N ASP A 91 11.45 -6.09 -14.79
CA ASP A 91 11.29 -5.96 -13.34
C ASP A 91 10.80 -4.52 -13.09
N VAL A 92 9.47 -4.37 -13.10
CA VAL A 92 8.81 -3.11 -12.77
C VAL A 92 8.74 -2.99 -11.27
N ARG A 93 9.27 -1.89 -10.72
CA ARG A 93 9.28 -1.62 -9.29
C ARG A 93 8.65 -0.27 -8.98
N LEU A 94 8.01 -0.18 -7.83
CA LEU A 94 7.52 1.07 -7.25
C LEU A 94 8.57 1.65 -6.32
N GLU A 95 8.83 2.95 -6.44
CA GLU A 95 9.80 3.70 -5.65
C GLU A 95 9.07 4.87 -4.96
N ILE A 96 9.35 5.05 -3.66
CA ILE A 96 8.90 6.21 -2.89
C ILE A 96 10.09 7.16 -2.78
N SER A 97 9.88 8.44 -3.07
CA SER A 97 10.91 9.49 -2.97
C SER A 97 10.45 10.64 -2.07
N TRP A 98 11.41 11.26 -1.37
CA TRP A 98 11.20 12.37 -0.43
C TRP A 98 12.28 13.46 -0.58
N GLY A 99 11.93 14.67 -0.13
CA GLY A 99 12.75 15.88 -0.25
C GLY A 99 12.36 16.75 -1.44
N ASP A 100 12.85 18.00 -1.44
CA ASP A 100 12.66 18.93 -2.55
C ASP A 100 13.18 18.29 -3.85
N GLY A 101 12.27 18.19 -4.82
CA GLY A 101 12.69 17.99 -6.19
C GLY A 101 13.56 19.18 -6.58
N GLU A 102 14.71 18.89 -7.17
CA GLU A 102 15.35 19.87 -8.06
C GLU A 102 14.38 20.36 -9.12
#